data_AF-A0A952KYA1-F1
#
_entry.id   AF-A0A952KYA1-F1
#
_cell.length_a   1.000
_cell.length_b   1.000
_cell.length_c   1.000
_cell.angle_alpha   90.00
_cell.angle_beta   90.00
_cell.angle_gamma   90.00
#
_symmetry.space_group_name_H-M   'P 1'
#
loop_
_entity.id
_entity.type
_entity.pdbx_description
1 polymer ?
#
loop_
_entity_poly.entity_id
_entity_poly.type
_entity_poly.pdbx_seq_one_letter_code
_entity_poly.pdbx_strand_id
1 'polypeptide(L)'
;MDAIDSFLDELATRLRVGPTRARRFLAEAEEHLRDTAAREEAAGAHADDAQRRAVERFGTPRQVAAAANGPILSRVAPLVAGAAQLGAVGSAAVLAGTLLARLVALVTSTTSAYGPPHSYLPSHATVAHWLAVHPSARDWYAAAAAENADDSLVLRGGFALLCLVGSLVVLRVVRRRASAPVDGVVPAIGATAFGGAGVVLLAAAVTNSYTSVEWGRGLMFSDAAVALVAALAYGVVLLRRVQTA
;
A
#
# COMPACT_ATOMS: atom_id res chain seq x y z
N MET A 1 -5.71 -18.88 -44.55
CA MET A 1 -5.16 -18.85 -43.20
C MET A 1 -4.88 -17.40 -42.92
N ASP A 2 -5.65 -16.83 -42.00
CA ASP A 2 -5.62 -15.39 -41.74
C ASP A 2 -4.50 -15.04 -40.73
N ALA A 3 -4.29 -13.75 -40.44
CA ALA A 3 -3.20 -13.33 -39.55
C ALA A 3 -3.41 -13.82 -38.10
N ILE A 4 -4.67 -13.99 -37.67
CA ILE A 4 -5.03 -14.47 -36.34
C ILE A 4 -4.76 -15.98 -36.26
N ASP A 5 -5.15 -16.76 -37.26
CA ASP A 5 -4.89 -18.21 -37.33
C ASP A 5 -3.39 -18.50 -37.23
N SER A 6 -2.58 -17.78 -38.03
CA SER A 6 -1.12 -17.91 -38.00
C SER A 6 -0.52 -17.56 -36.64
N PHE A 7 -1.08 -16.56 -35.97
CA PHE A 7 -0.67 -16.18 -34.62
C PHE A 7 -1.00 -17.28 -33.60
N LEU A 8 -2.21 -17.85 -33.66
CA LEU A 8 -2.68 -18.89 -32.75
C LEU A 8 -1.91 -20.21 -32.93
N ASP A 9 -1.59 -20.60 -34.16
CA ASP A 9 -0.74 -21.75 -34.45
C ASP A 9 0.66 -21.56 -33.86
N GLU A 10 1.25 -20.38 -34.08
CA GLU A 10 2.56 -20.04 -33.53
C GLU A 10 2.54 -20.02 -31.99
N LEU A 11 1.45 -19.55 -31.38
CA LEU A 11 1.26 -19.54 -29.94
C LEU A 11 1.08 -20.94 -29.37
N ALA A 12 0.28 -21.80 -30.03
CA ALA A 12 0.02 -23.17 -29.63
C ALA A 12 1.30 -23.99 -29.50
N THR A 13 2.23 -23.83 -30.45
CA THR A 13 3.54 -24.52 -30.42
C THR A 13 4.45 -24.06 -29.26
N ARG A 14 4.21 -22.89 -28.68
CA ARG A 14 5.05 -22.30 -27.61
C ARG A 14 4.45 -22.50 -26.22
N LEU A 15 3.19 -22.88 -26.10
CA LEU A 15 2.53 -23.12 -24.82
C LEU A 15 3.05 -24.40 -24.17
N ARG A 16 3.49 -24.29 -22.91
CA ARG A 16 4.00 -25.37 -22.06
C ARG A 16 3.07 -25.65 -20.88
N VAL A 17 1.78 -25.41 -21.07
CA VAL A 17 0.72 -25.64 -20.07
C VAL A 17 -0.04 -26.92 -20.40
N GLY A 18 -0.75 -27.49 -19.42
CA GLY A 18 -1.55 -28.70 -19.63
C GLY A 18 -2.60 -28.52 -20.75
N PRO A 19 -3.00 -29.60 -21.45
CA PRO A 19 -3.77 -29.54 -22.69
C PRO A 19 -5.14 -28.86 -22.55
N THR A 20 -5.82 -29.06 -21.42
CA THR A 20 -7.09 -28.37 -21.13
C THR A 20 -6.90 -26.87 -20.98
N ARG A 21 -5.80 -26.45 -20.32
CA ARG A 21 -5.48 -25.03 -20.14
C ARG A 21 -5.02 -24.39 -21.44
N ALA A 22 -4.25 -25.11 -22.26
CA ALA A 22 -3.82 -24.64 -23.58
C ALA A 22 -5.02 -24.37 -24.49
N ARG A 23 -5.96 -25.32 -24.59
CA ARG A 23 -7.19 -25.16 -25.38
C ARG A 23 -8.02 -23.96 -24.92
N ARG A 24 -8.24 -23.84 -23.61
CA ARG A 24 -8.97 -22.70 -23.04
C ARG A 24 -8.27 -21.37 -23.34
N PHE A 25 -6.94 -21.31 -23.17
CA PHE A 25 -6.17 -20.09 -23.42
C PHE A 25 -6.18 -19.68 -24.89
N LEU A 26 -6.11 -20.65 -25.82
CA LEU A 26 -6.19 -20.39 -27.25
C LEU A 26 -7.58 -19.87 -27.65
N ALA A 27 -8.65 -20.46 -27.10
CA ALA A 27 -10.01 -19.98 -27.34
C ALA A 27 -10.23 -18.55 -26.81
N GLU A 28 -9.77 -18.25 -25.59
CA GLU A 28 -9.84 -16.90 -25.01
C GLU A 28 -8.99 -15.88 -25.82
N ALA A 29 -7.84 -16.29 -26.33
CA ALA A 29 -7.00 -15.43 -27.18
C ALA A 29 -7.63 -15.17 -28.56
N GLU A 30 -8.23 -16.20 -29.17
CA GLU A 30 -8.95 -16.10 -30.43
C GLU A 30 -10.12 -15.12 -30.33
N GLU A 31 -10.98 -15.30 -29.32
CA GLU A 31 -12.11 -14.42 -29.05
C GLU A 31 -11.67 -12.96 -28.92
N HIS A 32 -10.63 -12.70 -28.12
CA HIS A 32 -10.13 -11.34 -27.92
C HIS A 32 -9.53 -10.71 -29.19
N LEU A 33 -8.82 -11.49 -30.00
CA LEU A 33 -8.26 -11.04 -31.28
C LEU A 33 -9.37 -10.72 -32.28
N ARG A 34 -10.39 -11.57 -32.38
CA ARG A 34 -11.57 -11.35 -33.25
C ARG A 34 -12.36 -10.12 -32.81
N ASP A 35 -12.60 -9.94 -31.52
CA ASP A 35 -13.27 -8.75 -30.97
C ASP A 35 -12.46 -7.45 -31.19
N THR A 36 -11.14 -7.54 -31.16
CA THR A 36 -10.28 -6.38 -31.43
C THR A 36 -10.25 -6.04 -32.91
N ALA A 37 -10.16 -7.05 -33.78
CA ALA A 37 -10.24 -6.85 -35.22
C ALA A 37 -11.60 -6.26 -35.64
N ALA A 38 -12.72 -6.78 -35.11
CA ALA A 38 -14.05 -6.24 -35.38
C ALA A 38 -14.20 -4.75 -34.98
N ARG A 39 -13.54 -4.33 -33.89
CA ARG A 39 -13.50 -2.92 -33.48
C ARG A 39 -12.68 -2.04 -34.43
N GLU A 40 -11.56 -2.54 -34.94
CA GLU A 40 -10.75 -1.83 -35.94
C GLU A 40 -11.48 -1.74 -37.29
N GLU A 41 -12.20 -2.79 -37.69
CA GLU A 41 -13.07 -2.78 -38.88
C GLU A 41 -14.21 -1.76 -38.73
N ALA A 42 -14.87 -1.73 -37.57
CA ALA A 42 -15.89 -0.72 -37.28
C ALA A 42 -15.33 0.71 -37.26
N ALA A 43 -14.03 0.87 -36.99
CA ALA A 43 -13.32 2.15 -37.10
C ALA A 43 -12.86 2.48 -38.54
N GLY A 44 -13.23 1.64 -39.53
CA GLY A 44 -12.98 1.86 -40.95
C GLY A 44 -11.70 1.21 -41.49
N ALA A 45 -11.02 0.36 -40.72
CA ALA A 45 -9.90 -0.43 -41.24
C ALA A 45 -10.38 -1.54 -42.17
N HIS A 46 -9.59 -1.87 -43.18
CA HIS A 46 -9.81 -3.06 -44.00
C HIS A 46 -9.58 -4.32 -43.15
N ALA A 47 -10.31 -5.41 -43.41
CA ALA A 47 -10.28 -6.63 -42.58
C ALA A 47 -8.85 -7.15 -42.32
N ASP A 48 -8.02 -7.26 -43.37
CA ASP A 48 -6.62 -7.71 -43.23
C ASP A 48 -5.74 -6.77 -42.37
N ASP A 49 -5.97 -5.46 -42.47
CA ASP A 49 -5.27 -4.46 -41.65
C ASP A 49 -5.76 -4.51 -40.20
N ALA A 50 -7.06 -4.69 -39.99
CA ALA A 50 -7.68 -4.81 -38.67
C ALA A 50 -7.13 -6.01 -37.90
N GLN A 51 -7.01 -7.17 -38.56
CA GLN A 51 -6.43 -8.36 -37.98
C GLN A 51 -4.95 -8.17 -37.63
N ARG A 52 -4.15 -7.57 -38.52
CA ARG A 52 -2.73 -7.27 -38.24
C ARG A 52 -2.58 -6.33 -37.06
N ARG A 53 -3.36 -5.25 -37.00
CA ARG A 53 -3.35 -4.32 -35.86
C ARG A 53 -3.77 -5.00 -34.57
N ALA A 54 -4.76 -5.89 -34.62
CA ALA A 54 -5.17 -6.68 -33.47
C ALA A 54 -4.01 -7.55 -32.94
N VAL A 55 -3.30 -8.26 -33.83
CA VAL A 55 -2.12 -9.07 -33.45
C VAL A 55 -0.97 -8.19 -32.93
N GLU A 56 -0.64 -7.08 -33.58
CA GLU A 56 0.40 -6.15 -33.12
C GLU A 56 0.10 -5.60 -31.72
N ARG A 57 -1.16 -5.25 -31.46
CA ARG A 57 -1.61 -4.76 -30.16
C ARG A 57 -1.64 -5.84 -29.09
N PHE A 58 -1.92 -7.09 -29.47
CA PHE A 58 -1.91 -8.24 -28.58
C PHE A 58 -0.48 -8.66 -28.19
N GLY A 59 0.50 -8.40 -29.06
CA GLY A 59 1.92 -8.68 -28.85
C GLY A 59 2.39 -9.96 -29.56
N THR A 60 3.68 -10.29 -29.43
CA THR A 60 4.24 -11.44 -30.15
C THR A 60 3.87 -12.79 -29.51
N PRO A 61 3.75 -13.89 -30.29
CA PRO A 61 3.49 -15.23 -29.74
C PRO A 61 4.48 -15.64 -28.65
N ARG A 62 5.75 -15.21 -28.78
CA ARG A 62 6.80 -15.46 -27.79
C ARG A 62 6.54 -14.74 -26.46
N GLN A 63 6.10 -13.48 -26.48
CA GLN A 63 5.79 -12.72 -25.27
C GLN A 63 4.57 -13.31 -24.55
N VAL A 64 3.52 -13.62 -25.32
CA VAL A 64 2.28 -14.21 -24.78
C VAL A 64 2.55 -15.60 -24.20
N ALA A 65 3.28 -16.46 -24.91
CA ALA A 65 3.67 -17.77 -24.39
C ALA A 65 4.56 -17.68 -23.15
N ALA A 66 5.51 -16.73 -23.09
CA ALA A 66 6.34 -16.53 -21.90
C ALA A 66 5.50 -16.15 -20.67
N ALA A 67 4.48 -15.30 -20.83
CA ALA A 67 3.54 -14.95 -19.76
C ALA A 67 2.64 -16.13 -19.34
N ALA A 68 2.18 -16.92 -20.31
CA ALA A 68 1.36 -18.11 -20.07
C ALA A 68 2.15 -19.23 -19.37
N ASN A 69 3.43 -19.40 -19.72
CA ASN A 69 4.33 -20.43 -19.19
C ASN A 69 5.04 -20.00 -17.90
N GLY A 70 5.05 -18.71 -17.58
CA GLY A 70 5.78 -18.16 -16.46
C GLY A 70 5.33 -18.72 -15.10
N PRO A 71 6.22 -18.75 -14.09
CA PRO A 71 5.88 -19.22 -12.75
C PRO A 71 4.78 -18.34 -12.14
N ILE A 72 3.91 -18.93 -11.29
CA ILE A 72 2.88 -18.19 -10.52
C ILE A 72 3.46 -16.94 -9.85
N LEU A 73 4.71 -17.02 -9.39
CA LEU A 73 5.43 -15.92 -8.76
C LEU A 73 5.47 -14.65 -9.62
N SER A 74 5.58 -14.78 -10.95
CA SER A 74 5.59 -13.65 -11.88
C SER A 74 4.24 -12.94 -11.99
N ARG A 75 3.13 -13.67 -11.76
CA ARG A 75 1.76 -13.12 -11.80
C ARG A 75 1.37 -12.42 -10.51
N VAL A 76 1.87 -12.91 -9.38
CA VAL A 76 1.64 -12.27 -8.07
C VAL A 76 2.66 -11.17 -7.76
N ALA A 77 3.80 -11.14 -8.46
CA ALA A 77 4.85 -10.15 -8.21
C ALA A 77 4.36 -8.69 -8.24
N PRO A 78 3.50 -8.24 -9.17
CA PRO A 78 2.95 -6.88 -9.13
C PRO A 78 2.10 -6.62 -7.88
N LEU A 79 1.30 -7.61 -7.44
CA LEU A 79 0.51 -7.50 -6.21
C LEU A 79 1.40 -7.42 -4.97
N VAL A 80 2.43 -8.27 -4.91
CA VAL A 80 3.43 -8.26 -3.82
C VAL A 80 4.19 -6.93 -3.80
N ALA A 81 4.57 -6.41 -4.97
CA ALA A 81 5.23 -5.10 -5.07
C ALA A 81 4.30 -3.96 -4.61
N GLY A 82 3.03 -3.98 -5.02
CA GLY A 82 2.04 -3.00 -4.57
C GLY A 82 1.80 -3.06 -3.06
N ALA A 83 1.63 -4.27 -2.51
CA ALA A 83 1.47 -4.48 -1.07
C ALA A 83 2.71 -4.04 -0.29
N ALA A 84 3.91 -4.38 -0.76
CA ALA A 84 5.16 -3.95 -0.13
C ALA A 84 5.37 -2.43 -0.25
N GLN A 85 4.91 -1.79 -1.32
CA GLN A 85 4.94 -0.33 -1.44
C GLN A 85 4.01 0.34 -0.43
N LEU A 86 2.77 -0.13 -0.31
CA LEU A 86 1.83 0.37 0.70
C LEU A 86 2.34 0.10 2.12
N GLY A 87 2.90 -1.09 2.37
CA GLY A 87 3.52 -1.47 3.64
C GLY A 87 4.70 -0.57 3.99
N ALA A 88 5.57 -0.24 3.03
CA ALA A 88 6.69 0.68 3.25
C ALA A 88 6.20 2.09 3.60
N VAL A 89 5.25 2.65 2.85
CA VAL A 89 4.72 3.99 3.12
C VAL A 89 3.95 4.02 4.44
N GLY A 90 3.15 3.00 4.73
CA GLY A 90 2.42 2.88 6.00
C GLY A 90 3.36 2.80 7.20
N SER A 91 4.39 1.96 7.10
CA SER A 91 5.41 1.84 8.14
C SER A 91 6.19 3.15 8.34
N ALA A 92 6.54 3.83 7.24
CA ALA A 92 7.20 5.13 7.31
C ALA A 92 6.29 6.20 7.94
N ALA A 93 4.99 6.20 7.63
CA ALA A 93 4.01 7.09 8.24
C ALA A 93 3.85 6.82 9.75
N VAL A 94 3.76 5.56 10.18
CA VAL A 94 3.70 5.21 11.61
C VAL A 94 4.96 5.67 12.34
N LEU A 95 6.14 5.43 11.76
CA LEU A 95 7.42 5.86 12.34
C LEU A 95 7.51 7.39 12.41
N ALA A 96 7.14 8.08 11.33
CA ALA A 96 7.12 9.54 11.30
C ALA A 96 6.12 10.13 12.30
N GLY A 97 4.94 9.52 12.48
CA GLY A 97 3.96 9.91 13.49
C GLY A 97 4.50 9.75 14.91
N THR A 98 5.16 8.62 15.21
CA THR A 98 5.83 8.39 16.50
C THR A 98 6.92 9.44 16.78
N LEU A 99 7.77 9.75 15.79
CA LEU A 99 8.82 10.75 15.94
C LEU A 99 8.25 12.18 16.05
N LEU A 100 7.23 12.50 15.27
CA LEU A 100 6.55 13.79 15.33
C LEU A 100 5.90 14.00 16.70
N ALA A 101 5.25 12.98 17.26
CA ALA A 101 4.68 13.07 18.60
C ALA A 101 5.75 13.32 19.67
N ARG A 102 6.95 12.74 19.53
CA ARG A 102 8.09 13.03 20.41
C ARG A 102 8.56 14.48 20.26
N LEU A 103 8.66 14.98 19.03
CA LEU A 103 9.01 16.39 18.78
C LEU A 103 7.96 17.34 19.38
N VAL A 104 6.68 17.04 19.23
CA VAL A 104 5.58 17.81 19.83
C VAL A 104 5.69 17.78 21.36
N ALA A 105 6.03 16.63 21.96
CA ALA A 105 6.22 16.51 23.41
C ALA A 105 7.37 17.38 23.93
N LEU A 106 8.44 17.56 23.14
CA LEU A 106 9.56 18.44 23.50
C LEU A 106 9.16 19.92 23.56
N VAL A 107 8.20 20.33 22.73
CA VAL A 107 7.72 21.72 22.65
C VAL A 107 6.56 22.00 23.61
N THR A 108 5.74 20.98 23.88
CA THR A 108 4.53 21.10 24.73
C THR A 108 4.78 20.48 26.10
N SER A 109 4.49 19.18 26.24
CA SER A 109 4.89 18.33 27.36
C SER A 109 4.67 16.87 27.00
N THR A 110 5.41 15.97 27.64
CA THR A 110 5.19 14.52 27.54
C THR A 110 3.77 14.13 27.97
N THR A 111 3.23 14.78 29.01
CA THR A 111 1.87 14.55 29.49
C THR A 111 0.80 14.99 28.49
N SER A 112 1.02 16.07 27.74
CA SER A 112 0.07 16.49 26.71
C SER A 112 0.05 15.51 25.52
N ALA A 113 1.22 15.02 25.14
CA ALA A 113 1.37 14.13 23.99
C ALA A 113 0.97 12.67 24.28
N TYR A 114 1.33 12.16 25.46
CA TYR A 114 1.26 10.73 25.81
C TYR A 114 0.49 10.44 27.12
N GLY A 115 -0.11 11.48 27.73
CA GLY A 115 -0.76 11.35 29.03
C GLY A 115 -2.00 10.43 29.01
N PRO A 116 -2.32 9.83 30.17
CA PRO A 116 -3.56 9.09 30.35
C PRO A 116 -4.82 9.95 30.23
N PRO A 117 -5.98 9.31 29.98
CA PRO A 117 -7.30 9.89 30.19
C PRO A 117 -7.40 10.51 31.60
N HIS A 118 -8.09 11.65 31.74
CA HIS A 118 -8.21 12.31 33.04
C HIS A 118 -9.07 11.52 34.02
N SER A 119 -9.97 10.68 33.51
CA SER A 119 -10.83 9.79 34.30
C SER A 119 -10.17 8.44 34.63
N TYR A 120 -8.94 8.20 34.18
CA TYR A 120 -8.26 6.92 34.40
C TYR A 120 -7.72 6.83 35.83
N LEU A 121 -8.17 5.81 36.57
CA LEU A 121 -7.74 5.53 37.94
C LEU A 121 -6.90 4.24 37.95
N PRO A 122 -5.55 4.33 37.98
CA PRO A 122 -4.69 3.16 38.02
C PRO A 122 -4.78 2.44 39.37
N SER A 123 -4.47 1.14 39.36
CA SER A 123 -4.27 0.38 40.59
C SER A 123 -2.99 0.84 41.33
N HIS A 124 -2.92 0.60 42.64
CA HIS A 124 -1.71 0.89 43.43
C HIS A 124 -0.46 0.19 42.88
N ALA A 125 -0.60 -1.06 42.39
CA ALA A 125 0.51 -1.81 41.81
C ALA A 125 1.03 -1.15 40.51
N THR A 126 0.12 -0.65 39.68
CA THR A 126 0.46 0.06 38.44
C THR A 126 1.19 1.37 38.73
N VAL A 127 0.70 2.14 39.71
CA VAL A 127 1.36 3.39 40.15
C VAL A 127 2.77 3.10 40.69
N ALA A 128 2.90 2.10 41.55
CA ALA A 128 4.20 1.71 42.11
C ALA A 128 5.19 1.29 41.01
N HIS A 129 4.71 0.55 40.00
CA HIS A 129 5.52 0.18 38.85
C HIS A 129 6.01 1.39 38.04
N TRP A 130 5.12 2.30 37.64
CA TRP A 130 5.52 3.47 36.84
C TRP A 130 6.48 4.39 37.59
N LEU A 131 6.26 4.64 38.88
CA LEU A 131 7.18 5.44 39.70
C LEU A 131 8.53 4.75 39.90
N ALA A 132 8.57 3.41 39.92
CA ALA A 132 9.81 2.66 40.00
C ALA A 132 10.62 2.71 38.69
N VAL A 133 9.95 2.66 37.53
CA VAL A 133 10.60 2.76 36.21
C VAL A 133 11.04 4.21 35.91
N HIS A 134 10.23 5.19 36.31
CA HIS A 134 10.49 6.62 36.06
C HIS A 134 10.68 7.41 37.38
N PRO A 135 11.80 7.22 38.10
CA PRO A 135 12.02 7.82 39.42
C PRO A 135 12.16 9.36 39.39
N SER A 136 12.36 9.95 38.21
CA SER A 136 12.42 11.40 38.01
C SER A 136 11.06 12.05 37.79
N ALA A 137 9.99 11.26 37.65
CA ALA A 137 8.64 11.77 37.49
C ALA A 137 8.13 12.41 38.80
N ARG A 138 7.40 13.53 38.68
CA ARG A 138 6.88 14.28 39.83
C ARG A 138 5.69 13.61 40.50
N ASP A 139 4.90 12.90 39.72
CA ASP A 139 3.72 12.17 40.13
C ASP A 139 3.49 10.96 39.22
N TRP A 140 2.52 10.12 39.58
CA TRP A 140 2.20 8.93 38.80
C TRP A 140 1.70 9.26 37.40
N TYR A 141 1.09 10.42 37.19
CA TYR A 141 0.53 10.83 35.90
C TYR A 141 1.64 11.16 34.90
N ALA A 142 2.66 11.89 35.36
CA ALA A 142 3.89 12.15 34.62
C ALA A 142 4.67 10.86 34.35
N ALA A 143 4.73 9.94 35.31
CA ALA A 143 5.39 8.64 35.14
C ALA A 143 4.68 7.79 34.07
N ALA A 144 3.35 7.72 34.11
CA ALA A 144 2.55 7.02 33.10
C ALA A 144 2.73 7.60 31.69
N ALA A 145 2.76 8.93 31.57
CA ALA A 145 3.01 9.59 30.30
C ALA A 145 4.41 9.30 29.74
N ALA A 146 5.43 9.26 30.62
CA ALA A 146 6.79 8.90 30.24
C ALA A 146 6.88 7.44 29.76
N GLU A 147 6.26 6.50 30.50
CA GLU A 147 6.16 5.10 30.11
C GLU A 147 5.53 4.95 28.72
N ASN A 148 4.38 5.59 28.48
CA ASN A 148 3.72 5.54 27.18
C ASN A 148 4.56 6.13 26.06
N ALA A 149 5.33 7.18 26.34
CA ALA A 149 6.21 7.76 25.34
C ALA A 149 7.28 6.74 24.92
N ASP A 150 7.86 6.03 25.89
CA ASP A 150 8.88 5.00 25.69
C ASP A 150 8.32 3.76 25.00
N ASP A 151 7.18 3.24 25.43
CA ASP A 151 6.46 2.15 24.78
C ASP A 151 6.10 2.50 23.32
N SER A 152 5.62 3.72 23.07
CA SER A 152 5.31 4.18 21.72
C SER A 152 6.54 4.21 20.82
N LEU A 153 7.72 4.53 21.36
CA LEU A 153 8.95 4.54 20.60
C LEU A 153 9.46 3.12 20.34
N VAL A 154 9.53 2.29 21.37
CA VAL A 154 10.10 0.94 21.29
C VAL A 154 9.16 0.00 20.54
N LEU A 155 7.92 -0.14 20.99
CA LEU A 155 6.99 -1.11 20.43
C LEU A 155 6.52 -0.64 19.06
N ARG A 156 5.95 0.55 19.00
CA ARG A 156 5.33 1.04 17.77
C ARG A 156 6.37 1.57 16.78
N GLY A 157 7.30 2.41 17.21
CA GLY A 157 8.39 2.90 16.35
C GLY A 157 9.33 1.79 15.90
N GLY A 158 9.75 0.91 16.82
CA GLY A 158 10.59 -0.24 16.49
C GLY A 158 9.91 -1.24 15.54
N PHE A 159 8.65 -1.59 15.77
CA PHE A 159 7.89 -2.45 14.86
C PHE A 159 7.72 -1.80 13.48
N ALA A 160 7.38 -0.51 13.42
CA ALA A 160 7.29 0.22 12.16
C ALA A 160 8.62 0.22 11.39
N LEU A 161 9.76 0.39 12.08
CA LEU A 161 11.07 0.31 11.44
C LEU A 161 11.34 -1.09 10.86
N LEU A 162 11.02 -2.16 11.60
CA LEU A 162 11.16 -3.53 11.13
C LEU A 162 10.28 -3.80 9.88
N CYS A 163 9.01 -3.37 9.92
CA CYS A 163 8.10 -3.50 8.79
C CYS A 163 8.56 -2.68 7.56
N LEU A 164 9.13 -1.49 7.79
CA LEU A 164 9.70 -0.67 6.74
C LEU A 164 10.87 -1.38 6.06
N VAL A 165 11.84 -1.87 6.83
CA VAL A 165 13.00 -2.61 6.31
C VAL A 165 12.53 -3.86 5.56
N GLY A 166 11.63 -4.65 6.14
CA GLY A 166 11.08 -5.84 5.47
C GLY A 166 10.40 -5.51 4.14
N SER A 167 9.58 -4.46 4.12
CA SER A 167 8.89 -4.00 2.90
C SER A 167 9.87 -3.53 1.82
N LEU A 168 10.92 -2.80 2.19
CA LEU A 168 11.97 -2.35 1.26
C LEU A 168 12.78 -3.51 0.70
N VAL A 169 13.08 -4.53 1.53
CA VAL A 169 13.75 -5.76 1.08
C VAL A 169 12.88 -6.50 0.07
N VAL A 170 11.59 -6.68 0.36
CA VAL A 170 10.64 -7.33 -0.57
C VAL A 170 10.56 -6.54 -1.87
N LEU A 171 10.41 -5.22 -1.81
CA LEU A 171 10.42 -4.37 -3.01
C LEU A 171 11.70 -4.53 -3.83
N ARG A 172 12.86 -4.56 -3.18
CA ARG A 172 14.15 -4.73 -3.87
C ARG A 172 14.26 -6.09 -4.54
N VAL A 173 13.78 -7.16 -3.90
CA VAL A 173 13.81 -8.52 -4.46
C VAL A 173 12.82 -8.66 -5.61
N VAL A 174 11.60 -8.14 -5.45
CA VAL A 174 10.52 -8.28 -6.44
C VAL A 174 10.77 -7.39 -7.66
N ARG A 175 11.25 -6.14 -7.49
CA ARG A 175 11.59 -5.25 -8.61
C ARG A 175 12.72 -5.78 -9.48
N ARG A 176 13.61 -6.63 -8.95
CA ARG A 176 14.64 -7.32 -9.74
C ARG A 176 14.08 -8.41 -10.65
N ARG A 177 12.86 -8.87 -10.39
CA ARG A 177 12.25 -10.04 -11.04
C ARG A 177 10.98 -9.71 -11.82
N ALA A 178 10.39 -8.54 -11.61
CA ALA A 178 9.11 -8.15 -12.17
C ALA A 178 9.27 -7.01 -13.19
N SER A 179 8.53 -7.11 -14.29
CA SER A 179 8.19 -5.94 -15.12
C SER A 179 7.33 -4.97 -14.31
N ALA A 180 7.32 -3.68 -14.71
CA ALA A 180 6.69 -2.60 -13.95
C ALA A 180 5.27 -2.94 -13.44
N PRO A 181 4.91 -2.53 -12.20
CA PRO A 181 3.60 -2.82 -11.61
C PRO A 181 2.44 -2.17 -12.40
N VAL A 182 1.23 -2.72 -12.25
CA VAL A 182 -0.01 -2.20 -12.85
C VAL A 182 -0.24 -0.76 -12.39
N ASP A 183 -0.36 0.14 -13.35
CA ASP A 183 -0.42 1.58 -13.10
C ASP A 183 -1.74 2.02 -12.45
N GLY A 184 -1.65 2.98 -11.52
CA GLY A 184 -2.79 3.74 -10.98
C GLY A 184 -3.50 3.17 -9.75
N VAL A 185 -3.52 1.85 -9.54
CA VAL A 185 -4.25 1.23 -8.41
C VAL A 185 -3.64 1.57 -7.05
N VAL A 186 -2.31 1.49 -6.93
CA VAL A 186 -1.61 1.75 -5.67
C VAL A 186 -1.80 3.19 -5.17
N PRO A 187 -1.68 4.24 -6.02
CA PRO A 187 -2.00 5.60 -5.61
C PRO A 187 -3.44 5.81 -5.15
N ALA A 188 -4.42 5.19 -5.81
CA ALA A 188 -5.82 5.29 -5.39
C ALA A 188 -6.05 4.64 -4.02
N ILE A 189 -5.55 3.42 -3.80
CA ILE A 189 -5.62 2.73 -2.50
C ILE A 189 -4.90 3.55 -1.42
N GLY A 190 -3.71 4.07 -1.73
CA GLY A 190 -2.95 4.90 -0.80
C GLY A 190 -3.73 6.16 -0.40
N ALA A 191 -4.25 6.91 -1.37
CA ALA A 191 -5.00 8.13 -1.10
C ALA A 191 -6.22 7.88 -0.20
N THR A 192 -7.00 6.82 -0.48
CA THR A 192 -8.20 6.49 0.29
C THR A 192 -7.88 5.90 1.66
N ALA A 193 -6.94 4.98 1.76
CA ALA A 193 -6.58 4.35 3.03
C ALA A 193 -5.95 5.35 4.01
N PHE A 194 -4.96 6.12 3.56
CA PHE A 194 -4.34 7.14 4.41
C PHE A 194 -5.27 8.31 4.68
N GLY A 195 -6.11 8.71 3.71
CA GLY A 195 -7.09 9.77 3.89
C GLY A 195 -8.14 9.39 4.92
N GLY A 196 -8.71 8.20 4.80
CA GLY A 196 -9.67 7.65 5.76
C GLY A 196 -9.07 7.52 7.16
N ALA A 197 -7.88 6.93 7.28
CA ALA A 197 -7.17 6.83 8.56
C ALA A 197 -6.89 8.20 9.17
N GLY A 198 -6.41 9.16 8.38
CA GLY A 198 -6.14 10.53 8.84
C GLY A 198 -7.38 11.25 9.36
N VAL A 199 -8.52 11.14 8.66
CA VAL A 199 -9.80 11.72 9.09
C VAL A 199 -10.31 11.06 10.38
N VAL A 200 -10.25 9.73 10.47
CA VAL A 200 -10.68 8.99 11.67
C VAL A 200 -9.82 9.36 12.88
N LEU A 201 -8.49 9.38 12.71
CA LEU A 201 -7.56 9.76 13.79
C LEU A 201 -7.73 11.22 14.20
N LEU A 202 -7.97 12.13 13.25
CA LEU A 202 -8.26 13.52 13.57
C LEU A 202 -9.57 13.66 14.35
N ALA A 203 -10.62 12.97 13.93
CA ALA A 203 -11.91 12.97 14.62
C ALA A 203 -11.78 12.38 16.04
N ALA A 204 -11.02 11.30 16.21
CA ALA A 204 -10.71 10.72 17.52
C ALA A 204 -9.93 11.72 18.39
N ALA A 205 -8.89 12.37 17.85
CA ALA A 205 -8.10 13.37 18.56
C ALA A 205 -8.94 14.57 19.03
N VAL A 206 -9.83 15.07 18.16
CA VAL A 206 -10.76 16.15 18.47
C VAL A 206 -11.75 15.71 19.54
N THR A 207 -12.37 14.53 19.38
CA THR A 207 -13.32 13.99 20.37
C THR A 207 -12.66 13.82 21.73
N ASN A 208 -11.45 13.25 21.76
CA ASN A 208 -10.67 13.07 22.97
C ASN A 208 -10.26 14.41 23.63
N SER A 209 -10.22 15.52 22.87
CA SER A 209 -10.01 16.85 23.42
C SER A 209 -11.18 17.34 24.27
N TYR A 210 -12.40 16.86 24.00
CA TYR A 210 -13.61 17.22 24.74
C TYR A 210 -14.01 16.19 25.81
N THR A 211 -13.80 14.89 25.54
CA THR A 211 -14.28 13.82 26.42
C THR A 211 -13.18 13.21 27.30
N SER A 212 -11.90 13.43 26.97
CA SER A 212 -10.73 12.96 27.73
C SER A 212 -10.73 11.47 28.07
N VAL A 213 -11.29 10.61 27.20
CA VAL A 213 -11.48 9.16 27.45
C VAL A 213 -10.33 8.31 26.88
N GLU A 214 -9.58 8.82 25.90
CA GLU A 214 -8.53 8.06 25.22
C GLU A 214 -7.12 8.56 25.58
N TRP A 215 -6.14 7.68 25.42
CA TRP A 215 -4.73 7.96 25.72
C TRP A 215 -4.09 8.82 24.62
N GLY A 216 -3.15 9.70 25.00
CA GLY A 216 -2.18 10.27 24.07
C GLY A 216 -2.76 11.14 22.94
N ARG A 217 -3.48 12.21 23.29
CA ARG A 217 -4.07 13.15 22.30
C ARG A 217 -3.06 13.65 21.26
N GLY A 218 -1.87 14.06 21.71
CA GLY A 218 -0.84 14.57 20.79
C GLY A 218 -0.31 13.51 19.83
N LEU A 219 -0.28 12.23 20.23
CA LEU A 219 0.05 11.12 19.34
C LEU A 219 -0.98 10.99 18.21
N MET A 220 -2.28 11.04 18.53
CA MET A 220 -3.35 10.95 17.52
C MET A 220 -3.31 12.12 16.53
N PHE A 221 -3.09 13.35 17.00
CA PHE A 221 -2.92 14.51 16.10
C PHE A 221 -1.70 14.37 15.19
N SER A 222 -0.58 13.85 15.72
CA SER A 222 0.64 13.63 14.95
C SER A 222 0.41 12.58 13.85
N ASP A 223 -0.26 11.48 14.20
CA ASP A 223 -0.58 10.41 13.26
C ASP A 223 -1.57 10.86 12.19
N ALA A 224 -2.61 11.61 12.59
CA ALA A 224 -3.57 12.20 11.67
C ALA A 224 -2.87 13.13 10.67
N ALA A 225 -1.99 14.00 11.14
CA ALA A 225 -1.24 14.92 10.28
C ALA A 225 -0.37 14.15 9.26
N VAL A 226 0.39 13.16 9.71
CA VAL A 226 1.25 12.36 8.82
C VAL A 226 0.43 11.54 7.82
N ALA A 227 -0.67 10.92 8.26
CA ALA A 227 -1.57 10.18 7.39
C ALA A 227 -2.20 11.09 6.31
N LEU A 228 -2.65 12.29 6.67
CA LEU A 228 -3.20 13.25 5.70
C LEU A 228 -2.15 13.73 4.68
N VAL A 229 -0.90 13.96 5.11
CA VAL A 229 0.20 14.29 4.20
C VAL A 229 0.48 13.14 3.23
N ALA A 230 0.50 11.90 3.71
CA ALA A 230 0.66 10.72 2.86
C ALA A 230 -0.51 10.58 1.86
N ALA A 231 -1.74 10.82 2.30
CA ALA A 231 -2.93 10.81 1.46
C ALA A 231 -2.85 11.86 0.34
N LEU A 232 -2.43 13.09 0.67
CA LEU A 232 -2.22 14.17 -0.30
C LEU A 232 -1.13 13.81 -1.31
N ALA A 233 -0.01 13.24 -0.85
CA ALA A 233 1.07 12.81 -1.75
C ALA A 233 0.57 11.76 -2.76
N TYR A 234 -0.21 10.77 -2.30
CA TYR A 234 -0.83 9.79 -3.19
C TYR A 234 -1.89 10.40 -4.11
N GLY A 235 -2.69 11.35 -3.63
CA GLY A 235 -3.66 12.09 -4.43
C GLY A 235 -3.01 12.88 -5.56
N VAL A 236 -1.89 13.56 -5.30
CA VAL A 236 -1.12 14.27 -6.32
C VAL A 236 -0.56 13.31 -7.37
N VAL A 237 -0.01 12.16 -6.94
CA VAL A 237 0.47 11.13 -7.87
C VAL A 237 -0.66 10.56 -8.73
N LEU A 238 -1.83 10.34 -8.14
CA LEU A 238 -3.01 9.85 -8.87
C LEU A 238 -3.49 10.88 -9.91
N LEU A 239 -3.64 12.16 -9.51
CA LEU A 239 -4.08 13.24 -10.41
C LEU A 239 -3.14 13.42 -11.60
N ARG A 240 -1.82 13.41 -11.35
CA ARG A 240 -0.83 13.52 -12.43
C ARG A 240 -0.95 12.39 -13.45
N ARG A 241 -1.28 11.18 -13.00
CA ARG A 241 -1.44 10.01 -13.87
C ARG A 241 -2.71 10.11 -14.72
N VAL A 242 -3.82 10.56 -14.13
CA VAL A 242 -5.08 10.76 -14.85
C VAL A 242 -4.94 11.84 -15.93
N GLN A 243 -4.13 12.86 -15.70
CA GLN A 243 -3.88 13.92 -16.69
C GLN A 243 -2.99 13.49 -17.86
N THR A 244 -2.21 12.42 -17.70
CA THR A 244 -1.30 11.89 -18.73
C THR A 244 -1.87 10.69 -19.49
N ALA A 245 -3.03 10.18 -19.09
CA ALA A 245 -3.72 9.04 -19.70
C ALA A 245 -4.76 9.54 -20.71
#